data_AF-A0A183C7X2-F1
#
_entry.id   AF-A0A183C7X2-F1
#
_cell.length_a   1.000
_cell.length_b   1.000
_cell.length_c   1.000
_cell.angle_alpha   90.00
_cell.angle_beta   90.00
_cell.angle_gamma   90.00
#
_symmetry.space_group_name_H-M   'P 1'
#
loop_
_entity.id
_entity.type
_entity.pdbx_description
1 polymer ?
#
loop_
_entity_poly.entity_id
_entity_poly.type
_entity_poly.pdbx_seq_one_letter_code
_entity_poly.pdbx_strand_id
1 'polypeptide(L)'
;MSRNYRGDVDVNAIEKFMPLLVEQEDEGKSSPVIQRGELSYVYIKHMNIYLVSLSKKNANVAMVLSFLYKCVETFVCYFKDLEEESVRDNFVVIYELLDELLDFGYPQTTEPRILQEYITQETHQLEIAPRPPMAVTNVNGRTRDGTALL
;
A
#
# COMPACT_ATOMS: atom_id res chain seq x y z
N MET A 1 -7.59 7.26 0.27
CA MET A 1 -6.74 8.10 -0.61
C MET A 1 -7.24 7.95 -2.04
N SER A 2 -7.33 9.02 -2.83
CA SER A 2 -7.81 8.96 -4.23
C SER A 2 -7.17 10.06 -5.08
N ARG A 3 -6.92 9.77 -6.37
CA ARG A 3 -6.38 10.72 -7.35
C ARG A 3 -7.23 10.65 -8.62
N ASN A 4 -7.65 11.81 -9.13
CA ASN A 4 -8.44 11.93 -10.35
C ASN A 4 -7.63 12.66 -11.43
N TYR A 5 -7.40 11.99 -12.55
CA TYR A 5 -6.54 12.50 -13.64
C TYR A 5 -7.31 13.14 -14.80
N ARG A 6 -8.63 12.88 -14.91
CA ARG A 6 -9.45 13.28 -16.06
C ARG A 6 -10.68 14.12 -15.69
N GLY A 7 -11.08 14.11 -14.42
CA GLY A 7 -12.25 14.85 -13.93
C GLY A 7 -13.60 14.31 -14.43
N ASP A 8 -13.62 13.17 -15.13
CA ASP A 8 -14.82 12.60 -15.76
C ASP A 8 -15.57 11.62 -14.84
N VAL A 9 -14.92 11.09 -13.81
CA VAL A 9 -15.51 10.22 -12.79
C VAL A 9 -15.88 11.02 -11.55
N ASP A 10 -17.08 10.76 -11.00
CA ASP A 10 -17.53 11.33 -9.71
C ASP A 10 -16.61 10.84 -8.58
N VAL A 11 -16.19 11.75 -7.71
CA VAL A 11 -15.33 11.45 -6.55
C VAL A 11 -15.94 10.42 -5.61
N ASN A 12 -17.28 10.35 -5.54
CA ASN A 12 -18.00 9.41 -4.68
C ASN A 12 -18.25 8.05 -5.36
N ALA A 13 -17.88 7.89 -6.63
CA ALA A 13 -18.11 6.63 -7.35
C ALA A 13 -17.38 5.43 -6.73
N ILE A 14 -16.30 5.68 -5.99
CA ILE A 14 -15.52 4.66 -5.28
C ILE A 14 -16.30 4.00 -4.14
N GLU A 15 -17.27 4.68 -3.53
CA GLU A 15 -18.06 4.13 -2.41
C GLU A 15 -18.88 2.91 -2.82
N LYS A 16 -19.23 2.82 -4.11
CA LYS A 16 -19.96 1.70 -4.69
C LYS A 16 -19.08 0.46 -4.91
N PHE A 17 -17.76 0.59 -4.85
CA PHE A 17 -16.84 -0.51 -5.15
C PHE A 17 -16.99 -1.68 -4.18
N MET A 18 -16.96 -1.43 -2.87
CA MET A 18 -17.02 -2.51 -1.87
C MET A 18 -18.34 -3.31 -1.92
N PRO A 19 -19.52 -2.67 -1.98
CA PRO A 19 -20.78 -3.40 -2.18
C PRO A 19 -20.80 -4.26 -3.45
N LEU A 20 -20.30 -3.72 -4.57
CA LEU A 20 -20.26 -4.45 -5.84
C LEU A 20 -19.28 -5.62 -5.81
N LEU A 21 -18.16 -5.48 -5.09
CA LEU A 21 -17.19 -6.56 -4.91
C LEU A 21 -17.83 -7.72 -4.13
N VAL A 22 -18.55 -7.43 -3.04
CA VAL A 22 -19.26 -8.46 -2.25
C VAL A 22 -20.34 -9.14 -3.10
N GLU A 23 -21.14 -8.37 -3.84
CA GLU A 23 -22.15 -8.93 -4.78
C GLU A 23 -21.50 -9.87 -5.81
N GLN A 24 -20.35 -9.48 -6.37
CA GLN A 24 -19.63 -10.31 -7.32
C GLN A 24 -19.07 -11.60 -6.68
N GLU A 25 -18.56 -11.52 -5.45
CA GLU A 25 -18.05 -12.67 -4.69
C GLU A 25 -19.17 -13.64 -4.30
N ASP A 26 -20.34 -13.15 -3.88
CA ASP A 26 -21.53 -13.95 -3.57
C ASP A 26 -22.07 -14.70 -4.81
N GLU A 27 -21.93 -14.09 -5.99
CA GLU A 27 -22.23 -14.74 -7.29
C GLU A 27 -21.16 -15.74 -7.73
N GLY A 28 -20.06 -15.89 -6.98
CA GLY A 28 -18.94 -16.79 -7.30
C GLY A 28 -18.08 -16.34 -8.48
N LYS A 29 -18.13 -15.05 -8.85
CA LYS A 29 -17.35 -14.49 -9.97
C LYS A 29 -16.01 -13.94 -9.48
N SER A 30 -14.92 -14.39 -10.09
CA SER A 30 -13.55 -13.95 -9.78
C SER A 30 -12.93 -13.14 -10.93
N SER A 31 -13.56 -12.03 -11.28
CA SER A 31 -13.06 -11.10 -12.30
C SER A 31 -12.38 -9.89 -11.65
N PRO A 32 -11.18 -9.47 -12.10
CA PRO A 32 -10.52 -8.25 -11.62
C PRO A 32 -11.18 -6.96 -12.19
N VAL A 33 -12.30 -7.12 -12.90
CA VAL A 33 -13.10 -6.04 -13.47
C VAL A 33 -14.54 -6.20 -13.04
N ILE A 34 -15.08 -5.15 -12.42
CA ILE A 34 -16.49 -5.00 -12.10
C ILE A 34 -17.05 -3.89 -12.99
N GLN A 35 -18.18 -4.13 -13.66
CA GLN A 35 -18.85 -3.13 -14.49
C GLN A 35 -20.19 -2.74 -13.88
N ARG A 36 -20.45 -1.43 -13.73
CA ARG A 36 -21.74 -0.92 -13.27
C ARG A 36 -22.14 0.32 -14.06
N GLY A 37 -23.13 0.15 -14.93
CA GLY A 37 -23.57 1.21 -15.84
C GLY A 37 -22.42 1.60 -16.79
N GLU A 38 -22.08 2.88 -16.81
CA GLU A 38 -20.98 3.40 -17.64
C GLU A 38 -19.60 3.29 -16.96
N LEU A 39 -19.54 2.89 -15.68
CA LEU A 39 -18.29 2.81 -14.93
C LEU A 39 -17.72 1.39 -14.94
N SER A 40 -16.44 1.30 -15.29
CA SER A 40 -15.61 0.10 -15.12
C SER A 40 -14.68 0.30 -13.93
N TYR A 41 -14.72 -0.64 -12.98
CA TYR A 41 -13.83 -0.73 -11.83
C TYR A 41 -12.82 -1.85 -12.12
N VAL A 42 -11.58 -1.48 -12.36
CA VAL A 42 -10.48 -2.44 -12.53
C VAL A 42 -9.65 -2.41 -11.26
N TYR A 43 -9.43 -3.55 -10.63
CA TYR A 43 -8.76 -3.58 -9.33
C TYR A 43 -7.77 -4.75 -9.22
N ILE A 44 -6.81 -4.55 -8.33
CA ILE A 44 -5.97 -5.62 -7.79
C ILE A 44 -5.98 -5.53 -6.28
N LYS A 45 -5.75 -6.67 -5.63
CA LYS A 45 -5.56 -6.75 -4.18
C LYS A 45 -4.10 -7.07 -3.89
N HIS A 46 -3.46 -6.25 -3.07
CA HIS A 46 -2.14 -6.51 -2.51
C HIS A 46 -2.26 -6.53 -0.98
N MET A 47 -2.09 -7.71 -0.38
CA MET A 47 -2.35 -7.94 1.05
C MET A 47 -3.77 -7.48 1.46
N ASN A 48 -3.88 -6.44 2.29
CA ASN A 48 -5.14 -5.87 2.76
C ASN A 48 -5.53 -4.57 2.02
N ILE A 49 -4.79 -4.19 0.97
CA ILE A 49 -5.02 -2.97 0.21
C ILE A 49 -5.59 -3.31 -1.17
N TYR A 50 -6.65 -2.59 -1.54
CA TYR A 50 -7.21 -2.61 -2.88
C TYR A 50 -6.72 -1.39 -3.65
N LEU A 51 -6.03 -1.62 -4.76
CA LEU A 51 -5.74 -0.57 -5.74
C LEU A 51 -6.82 -0.65 -6.80
N VAL A 52 -7.58 0.44 -6.98
CA VAL A 52 -8.76 0.48 -7.84
C VAL A 52 -8.61 1.63 -8.83
N SER A 53 -8.80 1.32 -10.10
CA SER A 53 -8.90 2.28 -11.20
C SER A 53 -10.34 2.32 -11.70
N LEU A 54 -10.86 3.54 -11.86
CA LEU A 54 -12.21 3.80 -12.35
C LEU A 54 -12.12 4.46 -13.72
N SER A 55 -12.89 3.98 -14.68
CA SER A 55 -12.99 4.58 -16.01
C SER A 55 -14.43 4.56 -16.51
N LYS A 56 -14.90 5.69 -17.07
CA LYS A 56 -16.15 5.76 -17.86
C LYS A 56 -15.98 5.31 -19.31
N LYS A 57 -14.76 5.39 -19.82
CA LYS A 57 -14.43 5.01 -21.20
C LYS A 57 -14.06 3.53 -21.24
N ASN A 58 -14.16 2.94 -22.43
CA ASN A 58 -13.61 1.61 -22.70
C ASN A 58 -12.08 1.67 -22.67
N ALA A 59 -11.51 1.62 -21.47
CA ALA A 59 -10.08 1.59 -21.25
C ALA A 59 -9.55 0.17 -21.51
N ASN A 60 -8.33 0.08 -22.03
CA ASN A 60 -7.66 -1.21 -22.17
C ASN A 60 -7.38 -1.79 -20.78
N VAL A 61 -8.19 -2.78 -20.37
CA VAL A 61 -8.10 -3.42 -19.05
C VAL A 61 -6.71 -3.98 -18.79
N ALA A 62 -6.06 -4.58 -19.79
CA ALA A 62 -4.73 -5.15 -19.63
C ALA A 62 -3.70 -4.06 -19.29
N MET A 63 -3.77 -2.90 -19.96
CA MET A 63 -2.91 -1.76 -19.66
C MET A 63 -3.13 -1.25 -18.22
N VAL A 64 -4.39 -1.14 -17.79
CA VAL A 64 -4.72 -0.70 -16.43
C VAL A 64 -4.20 -1.71 -15.40
N LEU A 65 -4.40 -3.01 -15.61
CA LEU A 65 -3.88 -4.05 -14.71
C LEU A 65 -2.35 -4.02 -14.64
N SER A 66 -1.66 -3.97 -15.79
CA SER A 66 -0.20 -3.87 -15.85
C SER A 66 0.31 -2.65 -15.08
N PHE A 67 -0.37 -1.50 -15.21
CA PHE A 67 -0.04 -0.30 -14.46
C PHE A 67 -0.23 -0.49 -12.96
N LEU A 68 -1.37 -1.03 -12.51
CA LEU A 68 -1.64 -1.24 -11.08
C LEU A 68 -0.59 -2.17 -10.44
N TYR A 69 -0.19 -3.24 -11.12
CA TYR A 69 0.89 -4.12 -10.64
C TYR A 69 2.24 -3.39 -10.60
N LYS A 70 2.52 -2.52 -11.59
CA LYS A 70 3.75 -1.71 -11.59
C LYS A 70 3.77 -0.67 -10.47
N CYS A 71 2.63 -0.08 -10.12
CA CYS A 71 2.50 0.80 -8.96
C CYS A 71 2.85 0.06 -7.68
N VAL A 72 2.32 -1.15 -7.47
CA VAL A 72 2.64 -1.98 -6.31
C VAL A 72 4.14 -2.25 -6.25
N GLU A 73 4.76 -2.69 -7.35
CA GLU A 73 6.21 -2.92 -7.41
C GLU A 73 7.01 -1.65 -7.05
N THR A 74 6.59 -0.49 -7.56
CA THR A 74 7.23 0.79 -7.27
C THR A 74 7.08 1.15 -5.78
N PHE A 75 5.88 1.05 -5.22
CA PHE A 75 5.65 1.37 -3.81
C PHE A 75 6.40 0.43 -2.87
N VAL A 76 6.43 -0.87 -3.17
CA VAL A 76 7.22 -1.85 -2.41
C VAL A 76 8.72 -1.53 -2.49
N CYS A 77 9.22 -1.07 -3.65
CA CYS A 77 10.61 -0.64 -3.79
C CYS A 77 10.97 0.58 -2.92
N TYR A 78 10.02 1.49 -2.69
CA TYR A 78 10.20 2.69 -1.87
C TYR A 78 10.03 2.44 -0.37
N PHE A 79 8.99 1.69 0.00
CA PHE A 79 8.55 1.56 1.38
C PHE A 79 8.94 0.22 2.01
N LYS A 80 9.58 -0.68 1.24
CA LYS A 80 9.89 -2.09 1.56
C LYS A 80 8.67 -2.99 1.63
N ASP A 81 7.61 -2.53 2.29
CA ASP A 81 6.32 -3.20 2.40
C ASP A 81 5.18 -2.22 2.12
N LEU A 82 4.14 -2.69 1.42
CA LEU A 82 2.95 -1.91 1.09
C LEU A 82 1.79 -2.35 1.99
N GLU A 83 1.70 -1.73 3.15
CA GLU A 83 0.62 -1.92 4.14
C GLU A 83 -0.02 -0.60 4.56
N GLU A 84 -1.07 -0.67 5.38
CA GLU A 84 -1.87 0.51 5.74
C GLU A 84 -1.03 1.60 6.41
N GLU A 85 -0.09 1.22 7.28
CA GLU A 85 0.84 2.13 7.95
C GLU A 85 1.77 2.81 6.94
N SER A 86 2.42 2.05 6.06
CA SER A 86 3.25 2.60 4.98
C SER A 86 2.49 3.61 4.11
N VAL A 87 1.23 3.33 3.77
CA VAL A 87 0.40 4.26 2.98
C VAL A 87 0.04 5.51 3.76
N ARG A 88 -0.30 5.37 5.05
CA ARG A 88 -0.69 6.50 5.91
C ARG A 88 0.48 7.45 6.16
N ASP A 89 1.66 6.90 6.43
CA ASP A 89 2.82 7.69 6.82
C ASP A 89 3.49 8.35 5.59
N ASN A 90 3.38 7.73 4.42
CA ASN A 90 4.04 8.20 3.19
C ASN A 90 3.05 8.73 2.13
N PHE A 91 1.84 9.15 2.52
CA PHE A 91 0.79 9.54 1.57
C PHE A 91 1.21 10.67 0.62
N VAL A 92 2.05 11.61 1.09
CA VAL A 92 2.59 12.71 0.25
C VAL A 92 3.45 12.15 -0.88
N VAL A 93 4.41 11.28 -0.54
CA VAL A 93 5.29 10.61 -1.52
C VAL A 93 4.47 9.76 -2.50
N ILE A 94 3.43 9.08 -2.02
CA ILE A 94 2.57 8.30 -2.91
C ILE A 94 1.88 9.20 -3.93
N TYR A 95 1.40 10.38 -3.56
CA TYR A 95 0.81 11.31 -4.54
C TYR A 95 1.84 11.82 -5.56
N GLU A 96 3.07 12.11 -5.14
CA GLU A 96 4.15 12.51 -6.04
C GLU A 96 4.51 11.38 -7.01
N LEU A 97 4.66 10.15 -6.51
CA LEU A 97 4.89 8.97 -7.33
C LEU A 97 3.75 8.74 -8.32
N LEU A 98 2.50 8.89 -7.88
CA LEU A 98 1.34 8.73 -8.74
C LEU A 98 1.30 9.76 -9.87
N ASP A 99 1.67 11.01 -9.60
CA ASP A 99 1.74 12.08 -10.59
C ASP A 99 2.86 11.84 -11.62
N GLU A 100 4.00 11.28 -11.21
CA GLU A 100 5.07 10.91 -12.14
C GLU A 100 4.78 9.61 -12.93
N LEU A 101 4.07 8.65 -12.33
CA LEU A 101 3.76 7.36 -12.95
C LEU A 101 2.58 7.43 -13.93
N LEU A 102 1.71 8.45 -13.83
CA LEU A 102 0.52 8.54 -14.65
C LEU A 102 0.22 9.97 -15.08
N ASP A 103 0.25 10.19 -16.39
CA ASP A 103 -0.14 11.47 -16.98
C ASP A 103 -1.44 11.31 -17.77
N PHE A 104 -2.47 12.09 -17.40
CA PHE A 104 -3.79 12.09 -18.03
C PHE A 104 -4.44 10.69 -18.22
N GLY A 105 -4.17 9.77 -17.30
CA GLY A 105 -4.66 8.39 -17.35
C GLY A 105 -3.88 7.46 -18.28
N TYR A 106 -2.69 7.88 -18.73
CA TYR A 106 -1.74 7.05 -19.47
C TYR A 106 -0.52 6.77 -18.61
N PRO A 107 -0.15 5.48 -18.41
CA PRO A 107 1.07 5.12 -17.69
C PRO A 107 2.30 5.75 -18.31
N GLN A 108 2.98 6.58 -17.53
CA GLN A 108 4.35 7.03 -17.80
C GLN A 108 5.27 6.14 -16.97
N THR A 109 6.25 5.50 -17.59
CA THR A 109 7.14 4.57 -16.87
C THR A 109 8.50 5.22 -16.72
N THR A 110 8.75 5.79 -15.54
CA THR A 110 10.09 6.20 -15.11
C THR A 110 10.67 5.08 -14.24
N GLU A 111 11.95 4.75 -14.42
CA GLU A 111 12.56 3.70 -13.60
C GLU A 111 12.50 4.07 -12.12
N PRO A 112 12.07 3.17 -11.21
CA PRO A 112 11.96 3.47 -9.78
C PRO A 112 13.25 4.05 -9.18
N ARG A 113 14.42 3.62 -9.68
CA ARG A 113 15.72 4.15 -9.29
C ARG A 113 15.89 5.63 -9.63
N ILE A 114 15.47 6.02 -10.84
CA ILE A 114 15.49 7.42 -11.27
C ILE A 114 14.52 8.22 -10.41
N LEU A 115 13.30 7.72 -10.21
CA LEU A 115 12.32 8.40 -9.35
C LEU A 115 12.89 8.62 -7.92
N GLN A 116 13.68 7.69 -7.38
CA GLN A 116 14.24 7.79 -6.03
C GLN A 116 15.27 8.92 -5.91
N GLU A 117 15.87 9.34 -7.03
CA GLU A 117 16.81 10.46 -7.09
C GLU A 117 16.09 11.81 -7.19
N TYR A 118 14.88 11.86 -7.77
CA TYR A 118 14.09 13.09 -7.94
C TYR A 118 13.09 13.33 -6.81
N ILE A 119 12.42 12.27 -6.35
CA ILE A 119 11.50 12.27 -5.20
C ILE A 119 12.29 11.79 -3.98
N THR A 120 13.15 12.66 -3.48
CA THR A 120 14.04 12.37 -2.35
C THR A 120 13.45 12.91 -1.06
N GLN A 121 12.90 12.04 -0.18
CA GLN A 121 12.75 12.35 1.25
C GLN A 121 12.95 11.13 2.14
N GLU A 122 13.32 11.41 3.40
CA GLU A 122 13.50 10.50 4.53
C GLU A 122 12.30 9.55 4.68
N THR A 123 12.31 8.44 3.93
CA THR A 123 11.38 7.34 4.16
C THR A 123 11.49 7.02 5.64
N HIS A 124 10.40 7.23 6.39
CA HIS A 124 10.29 6.70 7.74
C HIS A 124 10.20 5.18 7.56
N GLN A 125 11.37 4.55 7.47
CA GLN A 125 11.47 3.11 7.52
C GLN A 125 10.93 2.73 8.88
N LEU A 126 9.94 1.84 8.90
CA LEU A 126 9.41 1.26 10.13
C LEU A 126 10.60 0.86 11.01
N GLU A 127 10.84 1.61 12.08
CA GLU A 127 11.86 1.23 13.05
C GLU A 127 11.35 -0.06 13.68
N ILE A 128 12.00 -1.17 13.36
CA ILE A 128 11.80 -2.42 14.08
C ILE A 128 12.24 -2.14 15.51
N ALA A 129 11.28 -1.82 16.39
CA ALA A 129 11.56 -1.63 17.80
C ALA A 129 12.29 -2.88 18.30
N PRO A 130 13.55 -2.77 18.78
CA PRO A 130 14.30 -3.92 19.22
C PRO A 130 13.53 -4.51 20.40
N ARG A 131 13.01 -5.74 20.24
CA ARG A 131 12.37 -6.47 21.33
C ARG A 131 13.36 -6.48 22.49
N PRO A 132 13.00 -5.98 23.68
CA PRO A 132 13.90 -6.00 24.81
C PRO A 132 14.29 -7.47 25.06
N PRO A 133 15.60 -7.77 25.21
CA PRO A 133 16.04 -9.14 25.41
C PRO A 133 15.37 -9.72 26.67
N MET A 134 14.88 -10.95 26.57
CA MET A 134 14.30 -11.67 27.71
C MET A 134 15.29 -11.64 28.88
N ALA A 135 14.89 -11.01 29.98
CA ALA A 135 15.71 -10.91 31.17
C ALA A 135 15.92 -12.31 31.77
N VAL A 136 17.13 -12.85 31.62
CA VAL A 136 17.58 -13.99 32.43
C VAL A 136 17.80 -13.49 33.85
N THR A 137 16.80 -13.68 34.71
CA THR A 137 16.89 -13.28 36.12
C THR A 137 17.74 -14.32 36.86
N ASN A 138 19.03 -14.03 37.05
CA ASN A 138 19.89 -14.85 37.90
C ASN A 138 19.71 -14.40 39.36
N VAL A 139 19.13 -15.27 40.19
CA VAL A 139 18.83 -15.00 41.60
C VAL A 139 20.08 -15.26 42.44
N ASN A 140 20.90 -14.24 42.68
CA ASN A 140 21.97 -14.31 43.67
C ASN A 140 21.57 -13.57 44.95
N GLY A 141 21.01 -14.33 45.90
CA GLY A 141 20.82 -13.88 47.27
C GLY A 141 22.16 -13.76 47.98
N ARG A 142 22.53 -12.54 48.39
CA ARG A 142 23.63 -12.26 49.30
C ARG A 142 23.05 -11.63 50.56
N THR A 143 23.17 -12.32 51.68
CA THR A 143 23.26 -11.66 52.99
C THR A 143 24.37 -12.35 53.79
N ARG A 144 25.36 -11.52 54.13
CA ARG A 144 26.43 -11.76 55.10
C ARG A 144 25.78 -11.86 56.48
N ASP A 145 26.29 -12.72 57.35
CA ASP A 145 26.73 -12.31 58.70
C ASP A 145 27.47 -13.45 59.39
N GLY A 146 28.54 -13.08 60.09
CA GLY A 146 29.52 -14.00 60.66
C GLY A 146 29.18 -14.48 62.06
N THR A 147 29.76 -15.62 62.43
CA THR A 147 30.15 -15.99 63.80
C THR A 147 31.20 -17.10 63.72
N ALA A 148 32.19 -17.00 64.60
CA ALA A 148 33.33 -17.88 64.75
C ALA A 148 32.96 -19.33 65.14
N LEU A 149 33.87 -20.29 64.92
CA LEU A 149 34.60 -21.00 65.98
C LEU A 149 35.46 -22.13 65.39
N LEU A 150 36.75 -22.07 65.78
CA LEU A 150 37.80 -23.11 65.84
C LEU A 150 38.10 -23.95 64.58
#